data_AF-A0A0B4F664-F1
#
_entry.id   AF-A0A0B4F664-F1
#
_cell.length_a   1.000
_cell.length_b   1.000
_cell.length_c   1.000
_cell.angle_alpha   90.00
_cell.angle_beta   90.00
_cell.angle_gamma   90.00
#
_symmetry.space_group_name_H-M   'P 1'
#
loop_
_entity.id
_entity.type
_entity.pdbx_description
1 polymer ?
#
loop_
_entity_poly.entity_id
_entity_poly.type
_entity_poly.pdbx_seq_one_letter_code
_entity_poly.pdbx_strand_id
1 'polypeptide(L)'
;MRAKADRTFLWIHMVLASVEESLLSSISDFRGIISSIPDELADTYMRYLPAISSKHQDQAAHFIKLLLPSSRPLELDELNIAFTIKDSHGTTEDVELDAQTAFSHTVQGILGPLARVHGSQISLVHQSLKEFLLGTAE
;
A
#
# COMPACT_ATOMS: atom_id res chain seq x y z
N MET A 1 9.72 23.36 1.67
CA MET A 1 8.27 23.44 1.97
C MET A 1 7.49 22.18 1.56
N ARG A 2 7.78 21.52 0.42
CA ARG A 2 7.14 20.25 -0.01
C ARG A 2 7.23 19.12 1.03
N ALA A 3 8.43 18.78 1.52
CA ALA A 3 8.64 17.69 2.47
C ALA A 3 7.84 17.80 3.80
N LYS A 4 7.56 19.01 4.30
CA LYS A 4 6.72 19.20 5.50
C LYS A 4 5.24 18.96 5.21
N ALA A 5 4.75 19.40 4.06
CA ALA A 5 3.35 19.18 3.65
C ALA A 5 3.09 17.71 3.33
N ASP A 6 4.06 17.05 2.68
CA ASP A 6 4.06 15.63 2.34
C ASP A 6 3.99 14.75 3.60
N ARG A 7 4.76 15.11 4.64
CA ARG A 7 4.68 14.45 5.95
C ARG A 7 3.29 14.60 6.57
N THR A 8 2.70 15.79 6.61
CA THR A 8 1.35 15.99 7.18
C THR A 8 0.27 15.17 6.44
N PHE A 9 0.36 15.05 5.12
CA PHE A 9 -0.64 14.34 4.33
C PHE A 9 -0.62 12.82 4.57
N LEU A 10 0.57 12.22 4.72
CA LEU A 10 0.69 10.80 5.04
C LEU A 10 0.12 10.50 6.43
N TRP A 11 0.41 11.37 7.40
CA TRP A 11 -0.09 11.23 8.77
C TRP A 11 -1.61 11.29 8.83
N ILE A 12 -2.23 12.27 8.15
CA ILE A 12 -3.70 12.35 8.05
C ILE A 12 -4.26 11.08 7.44
N HIS A 13 -3.66 10.58 6.36
CA HIS A 13 -4.12 9.35 5.72
C HIS A 13 -4.06 8.15 6.67
N MET A 14 -3.03 8.07 7.52
CA MET A 14 -2.86 6.98 8.48
C MET A 14 -3.74 7.12 9.71
N VAL A 15 -3.98 8.34 10.20
CA VAL A 15 -5.04 8.61 11.19
C VAL A 15 -6.37 8.09 10.65
N LEU A 16 -6.72 8.47 9.41
CA LEU A 16 -7.97 8.07 8.79
C LEU A 16 -8.06 6.55 8.61
N ALA A 17 -7.00 5.89 8.14
CA ALA A 17 -6.97 4.43 8.02
C ALA A 17 -7.13 3.72 9.38
N SER A 18 -6.43 4.18 10.42
CA SER A 18 -6.57 3.61 11.77
C SER A 18 -7.94 3.89 12.40
N VAL A 19 -8.59 4.99 12.02
CA VAL A 19 -9.98 5.28 12.40
C VAL A 19 -10.96 4.37 11.67
N GLU A 20 -10.76 4.15 10.37
CA GLU A 20 -11.61 3.26 9.56
C GLU A 20 -11.56 1.80 10.05
N GLU A 21 -10.42 1.35 10.58
CA GLU A 21 -10.28 0.04 11.23
C GLU A 21 -10.86 -0.01 12.65
N SER A 22 -11.03 1.15 13.30
CA SER A 22 -11.55 1.23 14.66
C SER A 22 -13.08 1.14 14.69
N LEU A 23 -13.60 0.14 15.41
CA LEU A 23 -15.03 0.08 15.75
C LEU A 23 -15.43 1.11 16.83
N LEU A 24 -14.45 1.80 17.43
CA LEU A 24 -14.63 2.75 18.51
C LEU A 24 -14.59 4.20 17.97
N SER A 25 -15.53 5.03 18.41
CA SER A 25 -15.78 6.37 17.86
C SER A 25 -15.86 7.47 18.91
N SER A 26 -15.43 7.22 20.15
CA SER A 26 -15.38 8.28 21.17
C SER A 26 -14.18 9.21 20.95
N ILE A 27 -14.27 10.44 21.44
CA ILE A 27 -13.15 11.40 21.43
C ILE A 27 -11.91 10.81 22.14
N SER A 28 -12.11 9.97 23.17
CA SER A 28 -11.02 9.31 23.88
C SER A 28 -10.31 8.28 22.98
N ASP A 29 -11.07 7.52 22.19
CA ASP A 29 -10.53 6.53 21.26
C ASP A 29 -9.75 7.22 20.15
N PHE A 30 -10.31 8.29 19.58
CA PHE A 30 -9.62 9.13 18.61
C PHE A 30 -8.32 9.72 19.16
N ARG A 31 -8.31 10.23 20.40
CA ARG A 31 -7.08 10.69 21.05
C ARG A 31 -6.07 9.57 21.24
N GLY A 32 -6.53 8.36 21.56
CA GLY A 32 -5.69 7.17 21.64
C GLY A 32 -5.03 6.84 20.30
N ILE A 33 -5.82 6.83 19.21
CA ILE A 33 -5.34 6.59 17.84
C ILE A 33 -4.28 7.63 17.47
N ILE A 34 -4.59 8.92 17.63
CA ILE A 34 -3.66 10.02 17.33
C ILE A 34 -2.36 9.89 18.14
N SER A 35 -2.45 9.57 19.44
CA SER A 35 -1.27 9.41 20.30
C SER A 35 -0.46 8.16 19.99
N SER A 36 -1.04 7.19 19.28
CA SER A 36 -0.35 5.98 18.87
C SER A 36 0.49 6.17 17.61
N ILE A 37 0.33 7.29 16.89
CA ILE A 37 1.02 7.48 15.60
C ILE A 37 2.48 7.83 15.86
N PRO A 38 3.44 7.07 15.30
CA PRO A 38 4.86 7.28 15.58
C PRO A 38 5.39 8.59 15.00
N ASP A 39 6.22 9.32 15.76
CA ASP A 39 6.85 10.60 15.37
C ASP A 39 7.69 10.53 14.07
N GLU A 40 8.17 9.33 13.74
CA GLU A 40 8.96 9.05 12.55
C GLU A 40 8.19 8.23 11.49
N LEU A 41 8.45 8.57 10.23
CA LEU A 41 7.83 7.88 9.09
C LEU A 41 8.29 6.41 9.00
N ALA A 42 9.56 6.16 9.32
CA ALA A 42 10.13 4.82 9.33
C ALA A 42 9.41 3.91 10.33
N ASP A 43 9.21 4.37 11.56
CA ASP A 43 8.45 3.65 12.59
C ASP A 43 7.02 3.34 12.15
N THR A 44 6.43 4.26 11.39
CA THR A 44 5.10 4.07 10.84
C THR A 44 5.08 2.93 9.81
N TYR A 45 6.06 2.87 8.91
CA TYR A 45 6.18 1.74 7.97
C TYR A 45 6.51 0.42 8.69
N MET A 46 7.33 0.47 9.75
CA MET A 46 7.61 -0.67 10.62
C MET A 46 6.39 -1.18 11.38
N ARG A 47 5.32 -0.38 11.52
CA ARG A 47 4.03 -0.86 12.03
C ARG A 47 3.22 -1.59 10.96
N TYR A 48 3.08 -0.99 9.77
CA TYR A 48 2.15 -1.50 8.77
C TYR A 48 2.69 -2.69 7.96
N LEU A 49 3.98 -2.73 7.64
CA LEU A 49 4.57 -3.85 6.90
C LEU A 49 4.42 -5.20 7.65
N PRO A 50 4.73 -5.29 8.97
CA PRO A 50 4.52 -6.53 9.72
C PRO A 50 3.05 -6.85 10.01
N ALA A 51 2.16 -5.85 9.94
CA ALA A 51 0.72 -6.05 10.15
C ALA A 51 0.03 -6.75 8.96
N ILE A 52 0.68 -6.82 7.80
CA ILE A 52 0.21 -7.61 6.66
C ILE A 52 0.08 -9.07 7.08
N SER A 53 -1.11 -9.64 6.86
CA SER A 53 -1.42 -11.03 7.22
C SER A 53 -0.38 -11.99 6.66
N SER A 54 0.10 -12.93 7.48
CA SER A 54 1.13 -13.90 7.09
C SER A 54 0.79 -14.69 5.82
N LYS A 55 -0.50 -14.98 5.60
CA LYS A 55 -1.02 -15.64 4.38
C LYS A 55 -0.87 -14.80 3.09
N HIS A 56 -0.54 -13.51 3.19
CA HIS A 56 -0.47 -12.58 2.09
C HIS A 56 0.91 -11.90 1.95
N GLN A 57 1.91 -12.33 2.73
CA GLN A 57 3.24 -11.71 2.69
C GLN A 57 3.93 -11.86 1.33
N ASP A 58 3.82 -13.01 0.68
CA ASP A 58 4.40 -13.24 -0.64
C ASP A 58 3.75 -12.34 -1.70
N GLN A 59 2.43 -12.23 -1.68
CA GLN A 59 1.68 -11.37 -2.59
C GLN A 59 1.99 -9.89 -2.34
N ALA A 60 2.06 -9.47 -1.08
CA ALA A 60 2.43 -8.12 -0.72
C ALA A 60 3.85 -7.78 -1.19
N ALA A 61 4.82 -8.66 -0.96
CA ALA A 61 6.18 -8.50 -1.45
C ALA A 61 6.23 -8.41 -2.98
N HIS A 62 5.41 -9.21 -3.69
CA HIS A 62 5.33 -9.17 -5.14
C HIS A 62 4.76 -7.82 -5.63
N PHE A 63 3.65 -7.34 -5.05
CA PHE A 63 3.11 -6.03 -5.40
C PHE A 63 4.10 -4.90 -5.14
N ILE A 64 4.78 -4.92 -3.99
CA ILE A 64 5.77 -3.91 -3.65
C ILE A 64 6.91 -3.92 -4.68
N LYS A 65 7.41 -5.09 -5.08
CA LYS A 65 8.46 -5.21 -6.11
C LYS A 65 8.03 -4.64 -7.47
N LEU A 66 6.76 -4.75 -7.82
CA LEU A 66 6.21 -4.19 -9.06
C LEU A 66 6.01 -2.66 -8.98
N LEU A 67 5.53 -2.17 -7.84
CA LEU A 67 5.22 -0.75 -7.61
C LEU A 67 6.44 0.12 -7.27
N LEU A 68 7.46 -0.47 -6.64
CA LEU A 68 8.65 0.23 -6.18
C LEU A 68 9.40 0.93 -7.34
N PRO A 69 9.75 0.26 -8.46
CA PRO A 69 10.47 0.88 -9.56
C PRO A 69 9.59 1.78 -10.45
N SER A 70 8.27 1.79 -10.27
CA SER A 70 7.37 2.57 -11.12
C SER A 70 7.61 4.07 -10.95
N SER A 71 7.90 4.78 -12.04
CA SER A 71 8.10 6.24 -12.02
C SER A 71 6.79 7.04 -11.99
N ARG A 72 5.66 6.37 -12.24
CA ARG A 72 4.30 6.90 -12.22
C ARG A 72 3.36 5.91 -11.51
N PRO A 73 2.15 6.33 -11.12
CA PRO A 73 1.07 5.41 -10.84
C PRO A 73 0.86 4.43 -12.01
N LEU A 74 0.62 3.16 -11.70
CA LEU A 74 0.30 2.14 -12.68
C LEU A 74 -1.22 2.08 -12.87
N GLU A 75 -1.67 1.74 -14.07
CA GLU A 75 -3.06 1.30 -14.24
C GLU A 75 -3.26 -0.02 -13.50
N LEU A 76 -4.45 -0.23 -12.94
CA LEU A 76 -4.80 -1.45 -12.22
C LEU A 76 -4.64 -2.67 -13.13
N ASP A 77 -4.99 -2.57 -14.41
CA ASP A 77 -4.83 -3.64 -15.39
C ASP A 77 -3.35 -3.94 -15.66
N GLU A 78 -2.49 -2.92 -15.74
CA GLU A 78 -1.04 -3.11 -15.89
C GLU A 78 -0.47 -3.93 -14.71
N LEU A 79 -0.84 -3.55 -13.48
CA LEU A 79 -0.37 -4.25 -12.29
C LEU A 79 -1.01 -5.65 -12.16
N ASN A 80 -2.28 -5.83 -12.54
CA ASN A 80 -2.97 -7.12 -12.49
C ASN A 80 -2.30 -8.14 -13.42
N ILE A 81 -2.03 -7.74 -14.66
CA ILE A 81 -1.33 -8.56 -15.64
C ILE A 81 0.07 -8.89 -15.13
N ALA A 82 0.85 -7.88 -14.71
CA ALA A 82 2.21 -8.08 -14.21
C ALA A 82 2.27 -9.00 -12.98
N PHE A 83 1.29 -8.91 -12.09
CA PHE A 83 1.17 -9.78 -10.91
C PHE A 83 0.78 -11.22 -11.28
N THR A 84 0.05 -11.40 -12.37
CA THR A 84 -0.52 -12.69 -12.77
C THR A 84 0.47 -13.55 -13.54
N ILE A 85 1.34 -12.95 -14.36
CA ILE A 85 2.30 -13.65 -15.21
C ILE A 85 3.16 -14.64 -14.40
N LYS A 86 3.21 -15.89 -14.89
CA LYS A 86 4.03 -17.00 -14.37
C LYS A 86 4.69 -17.75 -15.52
N ASP A 87 5.76 -18.48 -15.21
CA ASP A 87 6.50 -19.30 -16.19
C ASP A 87 5.65 -20.37 -16.90
N SER A 88 4.50 -20.75 -16.31
CA SER A 88 3.57 -21.72 -16.88
C SER A 88 2.65 -21.17 -17.96
N HIS A 89 2.54 -19.86 -18.10
CA HIS A 89 1.66 -19.23 -19.10
C HIS A 89 2.32 -19.27 -20.48
N GLY A 90 1.59 -19.76 -21.48
CA GLY A 90 2.06 -19.86 -22.87
C GLY A 90 1.44 -18.82 -23.79
N THR A 91 0.26 -18.29 -23.44
CA THR A 91 -0.45 -17.28 -24.22
C THR A 91 -0.99 -16.14 -23.35
N THR A 92 -1.50 -15.09 -23.99
CA THR A 92 -2.17 -13.98 -23.30
C THR A 92 -3.48 -14.44 -22.67
N GLU A 93 -4.22 -15.35 -23.31
CA GLU A 93 -5.46 -15.91 -22.75
C GLU A 93 -5.22 -16.66 -21.43
N ASP A 94 -4.10 -17.37 -21.30
CA ASP A 94 -3.75 -18.05 -20.04
C ASP A 94 -3.61 -17.05 -18.88
N VAL A 95 -3.02 -15.87 -19.15
CA VAL A 95 -2.87 -14.79 -18.17
C VAL A 95 -4.23 -14.17 -17.85
N GLU A 96 -5.06 -13.92 -18.86
CA GLU A 96 -6.40 -13.34 -18.67
C GLU A 96 -7.31 -14.24 -17.81
N LEU A 97 -7.20 -15.57 -17.96
CA LEU A 97 -7.96 -16.54 -17.15
C LEU A 97 -7.55 -16.54 -15.67
N ASP A 98 -6.27 -16.30 -15.38
CA ASP A 98 -5.74 -16.25 -14.01
C ASP A 98 -5.80 -14.84 -13.39
N ALA A 99 -6.11 -13.81 -14.19
CA ALA A 99 -6.15 -12.43 -13.75
C ALA A 99 -7.29 -12.20 -12.76
N GLN A 100 -7.06 -11.31 -11.79
CA GLN A 100 -8.02 -11.10 -10.71
C GLN A 100 -9.16 -10.19 -11.17
N THR A 101 -10.41 -10.62 -11.02
CA THR A 101 -11.59 -9.85 -11.47
C THR A 101 -11.86 -8.59 -10.63
N ALA A 102 -11.57 -8.63 -9.33
CA ALA A 102 -11.75 -7.51 -8.40
C ALA A 102 -10.40 -6.98 -7.91
N PHE A 103 -9.48 -6.73 -8.84
CA PHE A 103 -8.07 -6.51 -8.51
C PHE A 103 -7.82 -5.32 -7.57
N SER A 104 -8.58 -4.23 -7.70
CA SER A 104 -8.51 -3.09 -6.76
C SER A 104 -8.78 -3.51 -5.32
N HIS A 105 -9.79 -4.35 -5.09
CA HIS A 105 -10.11 -4.90 -3.77
C HIS A 105 -9.00 -5.86 -3.28
N THR A 106 -8.46 -6.69 -4.17
CA THR A 106 -7.36 -7.61 -3.84
C THR A 106 -6.12 -6.86 -3.37
N VAL A 107 -5.64 -5.88 -4.15
CA VAL A 107 -4.42 -5.15 -3.83
C VAL A 107 -4.60 -4.22 -2.63
N GLN A 108 -5.75 -3.54 -2.51
CA GLN A 108 -6.05 -2.68 -1.36
C GLN A 108 -6.24 -3.51 -0.08
N GLY A 109 -6.84 -4.69 -0.16
CA GLY A 109 -7.00 -5.59 0.99
C GLY A 109 -5.68 -6.20 1.48
N ILE A 110 -4.69 -6.36 0.60
CA ILE A 110 -3.38 -6.93 0.95
C ILE A 110 -2.41 -5.85 1.43
N LEU A 111 -2.27 -4.74 0.69
CA LEU A 111 -1.32 -3.68 1.03
C LEU A 111 -1.89 -2.67 2.03
N GLY A 112 -3.22 -2.61 2.17
CA GLY A 112 -3.90 -1.69 3.07
C GLY A 112 -3.41 -0.25 2.88
N PRO A 113 -2.97 0.44 3.94
CA PRO A 113 -2.56 1.83 3.89
C PRO A 113 -1.21 2.07 3.17
N LEU A 114 -0.50 1.01 2.74
CA LEU A 114 0.76 1.16 2.01
C LEU A 114 0.56 1.49 0.53
N ALA A 115 -0.65 1.29 0.00
CA ALA A 115 -1.00 1.60 -1.38
C ALA A 115 -2.27 2.45 -1.45
N ARG A 116 -2.34 3.24 -2.52
CA ARG A 116 -3.49 4.10 -2.81
C ARG A 116 -4.01 3.78 -4.20
N VAL A 117 -5.29 3.42 -4.28
CA VAL A 117 -6.04 3.37 -5.53
C VAL A 117 -6.76 4.71 -5.73
N HIS A 118 -6.60 5.31 -6.91
CA HIS A 118 -7.31 6.52 -7.33
C HIS A 118 -7.81 6.34 -8.77
N GLY A 119 -9.14 6.25 -8.93
CA GLY A 119 -9.72 5.89 -10.22
C GLY A 119 -9.27 4.49 -10.65
N SER A 120 -8.68 4.38 -11.84
CA SER A 120 -8.10 3.14 -12.38
C SER A 120 -6.62 2.96 -12.04
N GLN A 121 -6.03 3.87 -11.26
CA GLN A 121 -4.59 3.89 -11.02
C GLN A 121 -4.24 3.49 -9.60
N ILE A 122 -3.04 2.91 -9.43
CA ILE A 122 -2.47 2.53 -8.16
C ILE A 122 -1.02 3.01 -8.02
N SER A 123 -0.68 3.46 -6.83
CA SER A 123 0.70 3.73 -6.43
C SER A 123 0.93 3.32 -4.99
N LEU A 124 2.21 3.25 -4.58
CA LEU A 124 2.52 3.32 -3.15
C LEU A 124 1.97 4.62 -2.57
N VAL A 125 1.62 4.59 -1.28
CA VAL A 125 0.93 5.68 -0.59
C VAL A 125 1.74 6.98 -0.59
N HIS A 126 3.07 6.88 -0.59
CA HIS A 126 3.96 8.03 -0.53
C HIS A 126 5.37 7.72 -1.07
N GLN A 127 6.08 8.76 -1.54
CA GLN A 127 7.44 8.64 -2.06
C GLN A 127 8.43 8.14 -0.99
N SER A 128 8.31 8.61 0.26
CA SER A 128 9.18 8.16 1.36
C SER A 128 9.04 6.70 1.72
N LEU A 129 7.93 6.03 1.35
CA LEU A 129 7.83 4.57 1.49
C LEU A 129 8.80 3.89 0.52
N LYS A 130 8.97 4.42 -0.71
CA LYS A 130 9.99 3.93 -1.65
C LYS A 130 11.38 4.13 -1.07
N GLU A 131 11.65 5.32 -0.55
CA GLU A 131 12.95 5.66 0.03
C GLU A 131 13.30 4.73 1.20
N PHE A 132 12.33 4.50 2.09
CA PHE A 132 12.45 3.56 3.21
C PHE A 132 12.73 2.13 2.73
N LEU A 133 11.96 1.63 1.76
CA LEU A 133 12.14 0.27 1.21
C LEU A 133 13.47 0.09 0.47
N LEU A 134 14.02 1.16 -0.11
CA LEU A 134 15.32 1.16 -0.78
C LEU A 134 16.50 1.40 0.18
N GLY A 135 16.25 1.65 1.46
CA GLY A 135 17.30 2.01 2.43
C GLY A 135 17.97 3.37 2.13
N THR A 136 17.23 4.27 1.48
CA THR A 136 17.66 5.62 1.08
C THR A 136 16.98 6.73 1.88
N ALA A 137 16.13 6.36 2.85
CA ALA A 137 15.56 7.30 3.81
C ALA A 137 16.65 7.74 4.80
N GLU A 138 16.79 9.06 5.00
CA GLU A 138 17.65 9.67 6.03
C GLU A 138 17.03 9.57 7.43
#